data_AF-A0A8B6FXA7-F1
#
_entry.id   AF-A0A8B6FXA7-F1
#
_cell.length_a   1.000
_cell.length_b   1.000
_cell.length_c   1.000
_cell.angle_alpha   90.00
_cell.angle_beta   90.00
_cell.angle_gamma   90.00
#
_symmetry.space_group_name_H-M   'P 1'
#
loop_
_entity.id
_entity.type
_entity.pdbx_description
1 polymer ?
#
loop_
_entity_poly.entity_id
_entity_poly.type
_entity_poly.pdbx_seq_one_letter_code
_entity_poly.pdbx_strand_id
1 'polypeptide(L)'
;MTAPIPKRTVGNYFRIVAIEDNTEVRIAGSSSLILAKAGDWNQITLPSSSYKSINATKPVCIAQFVLGLTVISDSTDASMLIIPPYELFNSKYTFATAEYSHPEYFRYEYQVMLVIDSTKKDGLLLDENPLPKTTK
;
A
#
# COMPACT_ATOMS: atom_id res chain seq x y z
N MET A 1 -6.48 -3.84 0.10
CA MET A 1 -5.44 -4.73 -0.49
C MET A 1 -4.07 -4.15 -0.16
N THR A 2 -3.02 -4.98 -0.10
CA THR A 2 -1.64 -4.54 0.07
C THR A 2 -0.91 -4.51 -1.27
N ALA A 3 0.05 -3.61 -1.43
CA ALA A 3 0.92 -3.60 -2.60
C ALA A 3 2.37 -3.30 -2.18
N PRO A 4 3.35 -3.89 -2.88
CA PRO A 4 4.75 -3.67 -2.59
C PRO A 4 5.19 -2.26 -2.97
N ILE A 5 6.21 -1.74 -2.27
CA ILE A 5 6.86 -0.50 -2.66
C ILE A 5 7.80 -0.81 -3.83
N PRO A 6 7.75 -0.06 -4.94
CA PRO A 6 8.60 -0.33 -6.10
C PRO A 6 10.09 -0.28 -5.76
N LYS A 7 10.89 -1.01 -6.54
CA LYS A 7 12.36 -1.09 -6.44
C LYS A 7 12.91 -1.69 -5.13
N ARG A 8 12.06 -2.16 -4.21
CA ARG A 8 12.51 -2.82 -2.99
C ARG A 8 12.75 -4.31 -3.19
N THR A 9 13.82 -4.81 -2.57
CA THR A 9 14.06 -6.26 -2.43
C THR A 9 13.50 -6.81 -1.12
N VAL A 10 13.30 -5.95 -0.12
CA VAL A 10 12.84 -6.31 1.23
C VAL A 10 11.34 -6.08 1.40
N GLY A 11 10.70 -7.02 2.10
CA GLY A 11 9.29 -6.96 2.45
C GLY A 11 8.91 -5.80 3.39
N ASN A 12 7.60 -5.61 3.55
CA ASN A 12 7.00 -4.59 4.42
C ASN A 12 6.19 -5.24 5.55
N TYR A 13 6.00 -4.51 6.64
CA TYR A 13 5.05 -4.90 7.68
C TYR A 13 3.71 -4.22 7.45
N PHE A 14 2.64 -4.96 7.67
CA PHE A 14 1.29 -4.44 7.68
C PHE A 14 0.70 -4.69 9.06
N ARG A 15 0.37 -3.63 9.78
CA ARG A 15 -0.35 -3.69 11.04
C ARG A 15 -1.83 -3.43 10.79
N ILE A 16 -2.66 -4.34 11.25
CA ILE A 16 -4.11 -4.30 11.13
C ILE A 16 -4.64 -4.11 12.55
N VAL A 17 -5.33 -3.00 12.81
CA VAL A 17 -5.88 -2.65 14.11
C VAL A 17 -7.40 -2.69 14.04
N ALA A 18 -8.03 -3.41 14.96
CA ALA A 18 -9.49 -3.44 15.09
C ALA A 18 -10.01 -2.13 15.69
N ILE A 19 -11.06 -1.58 15.10
CA ILE A 19 -11.76 -0.42 15.66
C ILE A 19 -12.88 -0.87 16.61
N GLU A 20 -13.40 -2.09 16.44
CA GLU A 20 -14.49 -2.67 17.23
C GLU A 20 -14.12 -4.06 17.79
N ASP A 21 -14.74 -4.42 18.91
CA ASP A 21 -14.64 -5.76 19.50
C ASP A 21 -15.08 -6.86 18.51
N ASN A 22 -14.48 -8.04 18.62
CA ASN A 22 -14.78 -9.24 17.83
C ASN A 22 -14.73 -8.99 16.31
N THR A 23 -13.68 -8.30 15.85
CA THR A 23 -13.42 -8.09 14.43
C THR A 23 -12.70 -9.30 13.85
N GLU A 24 -13.32 -9.96 12.87
CA GLU A 24 -12.68 -11.06 12.15
C GLU A 24 -11.96 -10.52 10.92
N VAL A 25 -10.67 -10.84 10.79
CA VAL A 25 -9.81 -10.45 9.69
C VAL A 25 -9.43 -11.68 8.88
N ARG A 26 -9.66 -11.61 7.57
CA ARG A 26 -9.33 -12.63 6.58
C ARG A 26 -8.26 -12.10 5.65
N ILE A 27 -7.12 -12.78 5.61
CA ILE A 27 -5.97 -12.43 4.78
C ILE A 27 -5.82 -13.54 3.73
N ALA A 28 -5.77 -13.18 2.45
CA ALA A 28 -5.77 -14.17 1.37
C ALA A 28 -4.61 -15.19 1.48
N GLY A 29 -4.94 -16.48 1.54
CA GLY A 29 -3.97 -17.55 1.69
C GLY A 29 -3.42 -17.68 3.12
N SER A 30 -4.14 -17.21 4.13
CA SER A 30 -3.86 -17.42 5.56
C SER A 30 -5.14 -17.77 6.31
N SER A 31 -5.01 -18.36 7.49
CA SER A 31 -6.15 -18.61 8.38
C SER A 31 -6.79 -17.29 8.82
N SER A 32 -8.11 -17.31 9.07
CA SER A 32 -8.79 -16.16 9.66
C SER A 32 -8.28 -15.91 11.09
N LEU A 33 -8.32 -14.64 11.48
CA LEU A 33 -7.94 -14.19 12.82
C LEU A 33 -9.10 -13.40 13.42
N ILE A 34 -9.33 -13.58 14.71
CA ILE A 34 -10.28 -12.76 15.47
C ILE A 34 -9.50 -11.81 16.38
N LEU A 35 -9.75 -10.51 16.22
CA LEU A 35 -9.30 -9.46 17.11
C LEU A 35 -10.44 -9.22 18.12
N ALA A 36 -10.22 -9.63 19.37
CA ALA A 36 -11.28 -9.75 20.36
C ALA A 36 -11.77 -8.39 20.88
N LYS A 37 -10.86 -7.43 21.00
CA LYS A 37 -11.12 -6.08 21.53
C LYS A 37 -10.79 -4.99 20.53
N ALA A 38 -11.53 -3.88 20.61
CA ALA A 38 -11.14 -2.64 19.95
C ALA A 38 -9.72 -2.23 20.40
N GLY A 39 -8.86 -1.90 19.44
CA GLY A 39 -7.44 -1.63 19.66
C GLY A 39 -6.55 -2.87 19.57
N ASP A 40 -7.10 -4.09 19.58
CA ASP A 40 -6.32 -5.29 19.27
C ASP A 40 -5.76 -5.19 17.86
N TRP A 41 -4.57 -5.74 17.66
CA TRP A 41 -3.90 -5.68 16.38
C TRP A 41 -3.18 -6.97 16.06
N ASN A 42 -2.96 -7.17 14.76
CA ASN A 42 -2.07 -8.18 14.25
C ASN A 42 -1.12 -7.58 13.23
N GLN A 43 0.08 -8.13 13.14
CA GLN A 43 1.09 -7.70 12.18
C GLN A 43 1.47 -8.86 11.29
N ILE A 44 1.47 -8.61 9.98
CA ILE A 44 1.96 -9.56 8.98
C ILE A 44 3.17 -8.97 8.26
N THR A 45 4.07 -9.85 7.86
CA THR A 45 5.21 -9.52 7.00
C THR A 45 4.93 -10.07 5.62
N LEU A 46 4.98 -9.20 4.61
CA LEU A 46 4.82 -9.60 3.21
C LEU A 46 6.11 -9.36 2.45
N PRO A 47 6.64 -10.36 1.71
CA PRO A 47 7.74 -10.15 0.77
C PRO A 47 7.43 -9.06 -0.26
N SER A 48 8.47 -8.39 -0.76
CA SER A 48 8.43 -7.33 -1.77
C SER A 48 7.81 -7.75 -3.11
N SER A 49 7.70 -9.05 -3.37
CA SER A 49 7.07 -9.63 -4.57
C SER A 49 5.61 -10.04 -4.38
N SER A 50 5.03 -9.79 -3.20
CA SER A 50 3.70 -10.30 -2.85
C SER A 50 2.69 -9.18 -2.57
N TYR A 51 1.44 -9.44 -2.95
CA TYR A 51 0.28 -8.62 -2.63
C TYR A 51 -0.80 -9.52 -2.02
N LYS A 52 -1.61 -8.97 -1.12
CA LYS A 52 -2.67 -9.70 -0.41
C LYS A 52 -3.93 -8.87 -0.31
N SER A 53 -5.09 -9.50 -0.46
CA SER A 53 -6.35 -8.91 -0.02
C SER A 53 -6.52 -9.16 1.48
N ILE A 54 -7.01 -8.14 2.17
CA ILE A 54 -7.35 -8.15 3.60
C ILE A 54 -8.80 -7.72 3.66
N ASN A 55 -9.66 -8.61 4.14
CA ASN A 55 -11.09 -8.36 4.34
C ASN A 55 -11.38 -8.47 5.83
N ALA A 56 -12.14 -7.54 6.38
CA ALA A 56 -12.56 -7.58 7.77
C ALA A 56 -14.08 -7.56 7.86
N THR A 57 -14.65 -8.20 8.88
CA THR A 57 -16.10 -8.16 9.13
C THR A 57 -16.56 -6.83 9.71
N LYS A 58 -15.62 -6.01 10.21
CA LYS A 58 -15.83 -4.72 10.85
C LYS A 58 -14.71 -3.74 10.47
N PRO A 59 -14.88 -2.42 10.73
CA PRO A 59 -13.85 -1.43 10.41
C PRO A 59 -12.49 -1.76 11.04
N VAL A 60 -11.44 -1.64 10.23
CA VAL A 60 -10.04 -1.79 10.64
C VAL A 60 -9.20 -0.65 10.09
N CYS A 61 -8.16 -0.26 10.83
CA CYS A 61 -7.11 0.61 10.34
C CYS A 61 -5.92 -0.24 9.91
N ILE A 62 -5.40 -0.01 8.70
CA ILE A 62 -4.23 -0.71 8.17
C ILE A 62 -3.09 0.28 7.97
N ALA A 63 -1.95 0.00 8.61
CA ALA A 63 -0.71 0.75 8.44
C ALA A 63 0.34 -0.13 7.76
N GLN A 64 0.93 0.36 6.67
CA GLN A 64 2.10 -0.21 6.04
C GLN A 64 3.36 0.49 6.55
N PHE A 65 4.29 -0.29 7.07
CA PHE A 65 5.59 0.18 7.52
C PHE A 65 6.66 -0.26 6.53
N VAL A 66 7.38 0.72 6.02
CA VAL A 66 8.53 0.57 5.15
C VAL A 66 9.77 0.59 6.03
N LEU A 67 10.51 -0.52 6.03
CA LEU A 67 11.66 -0.69 6.91
C LEU A 67 12.88 0.05 6.39
N GLY A 68 13.57 0.75 7.29
CA GLY A 68 14.82 1.44 7.00
C GLY A 68 16.07 0.57 7.19
N LEU A 69 17.23 1.23 7.02
CA LEU A 69 18.63 0.76 6.97
C LEU A 69 19.11 -0.38 7.90
N THR A 70 18.41 -0.77 8.95
CA THR A 70 18.93 -1.71 9.96
C THR A 70 18.85 -3.20 9.59
N VAL A 71 18.36 -3.57 8.39
CA VAL A 71 18.13 -4.98 8.05
C VAL A 71 18.99 -5.48 6.88
N ILE A 72 19.22 -4.70 5.80
CA ILE A 72 20.02 -5.11 4.63
C ILE A 72 20.52 -3.86 3.86
N SER A 73 21.46 -4.05 2.92
CA SER A 73 22.15 -3.06 2.07
C SER A 73 21.27 -2.13 1.19
N ASP A 74 19.96 -2.13 1.36
CA ASP A 74 19.04 -1.18 0.71
C ASP A 74 19.04 0.13 1.50
N SER A 75 19.82 1.12 1.02
CA SER A 75 19.91 2.47 1.60
C SER A 75 18.60 3.24 1.39
N THR A 76 17.61 3.01 2.25
CA THR A 76 16.31 3.71 2.20
C THR A 76 15.86 4.17 3.58
N ASP A 77 15.19 5.32 3.61
CA ASP A 77 14.57 5.86 4.82
C ASP A 77 13.30 5.10 5.17
N ALA A 78 13.09 4.90 6.47
CA ALA A 78 11.86 4.30 6.96
C ALA A 78 10.67 5.23 6.71
N SER A 79 9.52 4.66 6.35
CA SER A 79 8.28 5.43 6.18
C SER A 79 7.06 4.63 6.61
N MET A 80 5.94 5.33 6.78
CA MET A 80 4.67 4.74 7.19
C MET A 80 3.55 5.30 6.31
N LEU A 81 2.67 4.41 5.85
CA LEU A 81 1.49 4.74 5.07
C LEU A 81 0.24 4.19 5.75
N ILE A 82 -0.81 5.00 5.84
CA ILE A 82 -2.15 4.49 6.18
C ILE A 82 -2.83 4.06 4.87
N ILE A 83 -3.33 2.84 4.84
CA ILE A 83 -4.07 2.29 3.69
C ILE A 83 -5.56 2.41 4.01
N PRO A 84 -6.29 3.36 3.38
CA PRO A 84 -7.72 3.43 3.55
C PRO A 84 -8.42 2.23 2.89
N PRO A 85 -9.63 1.88 3.34
CA PRO A 85 -10.49 0.91 2.62
C PRO A 85 -10.72 1.34 1.17
N TYR A 86 -10.83 0.36 0.26
CA TYR A 86 -10.95 0.68 -1.18
C TYR A 86 -12.26 1.41 -1.51
N GLU A 87 -13.27 1.28 -0.66
CA GLU A 87 -14.57 1.94 -0.74
C GLU A 87 -14.47 3.47 -0.59
N LEU A 88 -13.37 3.99 -0.03
CA LEU A 88 -13.12 5.43 0.07
C LEU A 88 -12.41 6.00 -1.16
N PHE A 89 -12.09 5.16 -2.16
CA PHE A 89 -11.42 5.63 -3.36
C PHE A 89 -12.42 6.14 -4.41
N ASN A 90 -12.04 7.23 -5.09
CA ASN A 90 -12.79 7.90 -6.13
C ASN A 90 -12.23 7.56 -7.52
N SER A 91 -12.95 7.88 -8.59
CA SER A 91 -12.52 7.61 -9.97
C SER A 91 -11.50 8.62 -10.52
N LYS A 92 -11.32 9.77 -9.85
CA LYS A 92 -10.41 10.85 -10.30
C LYS A 92 -9.53 11.33 -9.16
N TYR A 93 -8.23 11.39 -9.43
CA TYR A 93 -7.21 11.91 -8.52
C TYR A 93 -6.33 12.91 -9.23
N THR A 94 -5.90 13.94 -8.50
CA THR A 94 -4.87 14.88 -8.93
C THR A 94 -3.81 14.93 -7.84
N PHE A 95 -2.56 14.70 -8.22
CA PHE A 95 -1.41 14.77 -7.33
C PHE A 95 -0.47 15.86 -7.83
N ALA A 96 0.05 16.67 -6.90
CA ALA A 96 1.09 17.63 -7.21
C ALA A 96 2.44 16.93 -7.10
N THR A 97 3.27 17.05 -8.13
CA THR A 97 4.70 16.75 -8.06
C THR A 97 5.42 18.01 -7.64
N ALA A 98 6.28 17.93 -6.62
CA ALA A 98 7.07 19.08 -6.22
C ALA A 98 8.00 19.50 -7.38
N GLU A 99 8.00 20.79 -7.72
CA GLU A 99 9.00 21.34 -8.63
C GLU A 99 10.29 21.55 -7.83
N TYR A 100 11.40 21.06 -8.37
CA TYR A 100 12.66 20.93 -7.64
C TYR A 100 13.37 22.28 -7.46
N SER A 101 14.16 22.39 -6.39
CA SER A 101 14.95 23.58 -6.07
C SER A 101 16.40 23.57 -6.57
N HIS A 102 16.96 22.47 -7.12
CA HIS A 102 18.40 22.38 -7.52
C HIS A 102 18.75 21.39 -8.70
N PRO A 103 18.08 21.48 -9.87
CA PRO A 103 18.04 20.47 -10.97
C PRO A 103 19.35 19.90 -11.48
N GLU A 104 20.46 20.58 -11.21
CA GLU A 104 21.82 20.17 -11.55
C GLU A 104 22.36 18.93 -10.80
N TYR A 105 21.84 18.59 -9.61
CA TYR A 105 22.43 17.52 -8.79
C TYR A 105 21.56 16.27 -8.57
N PHE A 106 20.23 16.41 -8.55
CA PHE A 106 19.32 15.29 -8.27
C PHE A 106 18.05 15.33 -9.12
N ARG A 107 17.53 14.16 -9.48
CA ARG A 107 16.21 14.01 -10.12
C ARG A 107 15.29 13.30 -9.16
N TYR A 108 14.11 13.87 -8.88
CA TYR A 108 13.08 13.15 -8.15
C TYR A 108 12.38 12.17 -9.09
N GLU A 109 12.25 10.93 -8.62
CA GLU A 109 11.35 9.96 -9.21
C GLU A 109 10.10 9.87 -8.34
N TYR A 110 8.95 10.23 -8.92
CA TYR A 110 7.66 10.08 -8.26
C TYR A 110 7.05 8.73 -8.62
N GLN A 111 6.54 8.03 -7.62
CA GLN A 111 5.88 6.74 -7.78
C GLN A 111 4.48 6.84 -7.19
N VAL A 112 3.49 6.39 -7.96
CA VAL A 112 2.09 6.32 -7.53
C VAL A 112 1.68 4.86 -7.50
N MET A 113 1.11 4.43 -6.39
CA MET A 113 0.57 3.09 -6.22
C MET A 113 -0.91 3.11 -6.57
N LEU A 114 -1.30 2.29 -7.54
CA LEU A 114 -2.69 2.14 -7.97
C LEU A 114 -3.14 0.71 -7.71
N VAL A 115 -4.27 0.56 -7.03
CA VAL A 115 -4.92 -0.73 -6.82
C VAL A 115 -6.30 -0.67 -7.43
N ILE A 116 -6.50 -1.42 -8.51
CA ILE A 116 -7.75 -1.43 -9.26
C ILE A 116 -8.19 -2.87 -9.53
N ASP A 117 -9.48 -3.05 -9.77
CA ASP A 117 -10.01 -4.28 -10.35
C ASP A 117 -9.39 -4.46 -11.75
N SER A 118 -8.84 -5.63 -12.03
CA SER A 118 -8.18 -5.93 -13.31
C SER A 118 -9.13 -5.78 -14.50
N THR A 119 -10.43 -6.03 -14.29
CA THR A 119 -11.47 -5.85 -15.31
C THR A 119 -11.69 -4.38 -15.71
N LYS A 120 -11.21 -3.43 -14.89
CA LYS A 120 -11.34 -1.98 -15.11
C LYS A 120 -10.05 -1.34 -15.63
N LYS A 121 -9.00 -2.12 -15.90
CA LYS A 121 -7.69 -1.62 -16.29
C LYS A 121 -7.73 -0.77 -17.57
N ASP A 122 -8.57 -1.13 -18.52
CA ASP A 122 -8.69 -0.42 -19.80
C ASP A 122 -9.27 1.00 -19.65
N GLY A 123 -9.95 1.28 -18.53
CA GLY A 123 -10.47 2.61 -18.20
C GLY A 123 -9.48 3.51 -17.44
N LEU A 124 -8.25 3.06 -17.20
CA LEU A 124 -7.25 3.83 -16.46
C LEU A 124 -6.59 4.86 -17.38
N LEU A 125 -6.82 6.13 -17.07
CA LEU A 125 -6.32 7.27 -17.82
C LEU A 125 -5.35 8.09 -16.96
N LEU A 126 -4.27 8.58 -17.58
CA LEU A 126 -3.37 9.61 -17.06
C LEU A 126 -3.57 10.85 -17.91
N ASP A 127 -4.00 11.95 -17.30
CA ASP A 127 -4.31 13.20 -17.99
C ASP A 127 -5.23 12.97 -19.20
N GLU A 128 -6.30 12.20 -18.98
CA GLU A 128 -7.31 11.82 -19.99
C GLU A 128 -6.81 10.92 -21.13
N ASN A 129 -5.53 10.52 -21.09
CA ASN A 129 -4.93 9.64 -22.07
C ASN A 129 -4.74 8.22 -21.51
N PRO A 130 -4.84 7.16 -22.33
CA PRO A 130 -4.48 5.80 -21.91
C PRO A 130 -3.04 5.75 -21.39
N LEU A 131 -2.80 4.92 -20.37
CA LEU A 131 -1.44 4.74 -19.85
C LEU A 131 -0.46 4.28 -20.95
N PRO A 132 0.80 4.74 -20.93
CA PRO A 132 1.83 4.23 -21.83
C PRO A 132 1.95 2.71 -21.73
N LYS A 133 2.19 2.04 -22.88
CA LYS A 133 2.38 0.57 -22.92
C LYS A 133 3.58 0.07 -22.10
N THR A 134 4.46 0.98 -21.70
CA THR A 134 5.67 0.73 -20.89
C THR A 134 5.42 0.76 -19.38
N THR A 135 4.21 1.12 -18.93
CA THR A 135 3.86 1.14 -17.50
C THR A 135 3.83 -0.30 -16.95
N LYS A 136 4.66 -0.56 -15.94
CA LYS A 136 4.77 -1.86 -15.26
C LYS A 136 3.84 -1.96 -14.07
#